data_AF-A0A2N2LPF7-F1
#
_entry.id   AF-A0A2N2LPF7-F1
#
_cell.length_a   1.000
_cell.length_b   1.000
_cell.length_c   1.000
_cell.angle_alpha   90.00
_cell.angle_beta   90.00
_cell.angle_gamma   90.00
#
_symmetry.space_group_name_H-M   'P 1'
#
loop_
_entity.id
_entity.type
_entity.pdbx_description
1 polymer ?
#
loop_
_entity_poly.entity_id
_entity_poly.type
_entity_poly.pdbx_seq_one_letter_code
_entity_poly.pdbx_strand_id
1 'polypeptide(L)'
;GGLTIAVAGLMPEIKVAMPEVPFLCNFQRSVTLINSLPYHEIVNYLRVHRDKEGQVFRTLSYFDGMNFAYRANAKTIFSTALMDETCPPSTVFAAYNYWQGEKEIKVYPYNQHDGGGIDHLYYKINFLRSLWF
;
A
#
# COMPACT_ATOMS: atom_id res chain seq x y z
N GLY A 1 6.21 0.72 -0.49
CA GLY A 1 4.97 0.95 0.29
C GLY A 1 4.65 -0.13 1.31
N GLY A 2 4.29 -1.37 0.92
CA GLY A 2 3.75 -2.38 1.85
C GLY A 2 4.59 -2.65 3.12
N LEU A 3 5.91 -2.83 2.98
CA LEU A 3 6.79 -3.00 4.15
C LEU A 3 6.81 -1.78 5.08
N THR A 4 6.76 -0.57 4.52
CA THR A 4 6.66 0.67 5.30
C THR A 4 5.40 0.66 6.17
N ILE A 5 4.27 0.21 5.60
CA ILE A 5 3.00 0.09 6.32
C ILE A 5 3.09 -0.99 7.40
N ALA A 6 3.70 -2.14 7.09
CA ALA A 6 3.89 -3.22 8.06
C ALA A 6 4.74 -2.77 9.25
N VAL A 7 5.89 -2.13 9.01
CA VAL A 7 6.77 -1.60 10.06
C VAL A 7 6.04 -0.56 10.89
N ALA A 8 5.35 0.40 10.27
CA ALA A 8 4.59 1.42 11.00
C ALA A 8 3.43 0.87 11.83
N GLY A 9 2.81 -0.24 11.40
CA GLY A 9 1.76 -0.94 12.15
C GLY A 9 2.26 -1.90 13.23
N LEU A 10 3.56 -2.26 13.21
CA LEU A 10 4.19 -3.16 14.18
C LEU A 10 5.04 -2.42 15.23
N MET A 11 5.59 -1.27 14.88
CA MET A 11 6.50 -0.48 15.71
C MET A 11 5.83 0.87 16.07
N PRO A 12 5.17 0.98 17.24
CA PRO A 12 4.46 2.20 17.64
C PRO A 12 5.38 3.42 17.86
N GLU A 13 6.69 3.21 17.98
CA GLU A 13 7.70 4.25 18.11
C GLU A 13 7.96 5.03 16.80
N ILE A 14 7.55 4.49 15.64
CA ILE A 14 7.71 5.15 14.35
C ILE A 14 6.93 6.47 14.34
N LYS A 15 7.64 7.57 14.11
CA LYS A 15 7.05 8.92 14.11
C LYS A 15 6.45 9.31 12.77
N VAL A 16 7.11 8.90 11.69
CA VAL A 16 6.75 9.28 10.33
C VAL A 16 6.85 8.07 9.38
N ALA A 17 5.85 7.90 8.52
CA ALA A 17 5.84 6.92 7.43
C ALA A 17 5.53 7.61 6.10
N MET A 18 6.11 7.14 5.00
CA MET A 18 5.87 7.71 3.66
C MET A 18 5.67 6.60 2.61
N PRO A 19 4.60 5.80 2.70
CA PRO A 19 4.38 4.71 1.76
C PRO A 19 3.94 5.23 0.40
N GLU A 20 4.76 4.95 -0.62
CA GLU A 20 4.46 5.22 -2.02
C GLU A 20 3.90 3.98 -2.73
N VAL A 21 2.89 4.20 -3.58
CA VAL A 21 2.22 3.20 -4.44
C VAL A 21 2.25 1.78 -3.82
N PRO A 22 1.67 1.61 -2.61
CA PRO A 22 1.97 0.46 -1.78
C PRO A 22 1.40 -0.86 -2.33
N PHE A 23 2.31 -1.73 -2.74
CA PHE A 23 2.06 -3.17 -2.90
C PHE A 23 1.71 -3.86 -1.56
N LEU A 24 1.26 -5.12 -1.63
CA LEU A 24 0.84 -5.96 -0.49
C LEU A 24 -0.36 -5.41 0.28
N CYS A 25 -1.31 -4.76 -0.40
CA CYS A 25 -2.50 -4.19 0.22
C CYS A 25 -3.76 -4.80 -0.42
N ASN A 26 -4.71 -5.20 0.41
CA ASN A 26 -6.01 -5.75 0.02
C ASN A 26 -5.88 -6.83 -1.07
N PHE A 27 -5.26 -7.96 -0.70
CA PHE A 27 -4.90 -9.03 -1.65
C PHE A 27 -6.11 -9.56 -2.42
N GLN A 28 -7.23 -9.81 -1.74
CA GLN A 28 -8.45 -10.33 -2.37
C GLN A 28 -8.96 -9.40 -3.47
N ARG A 29 -8.97 -8.09 -3.22
CA ARG A 29 -9.37 -7.12 -4.25
C ARG A 29 -8.35 -7.05 -5.38
N SER A 30 -7.05 -7.05 -5.05
CA SER A 30 -5.97 -6.95 -6.04
C SER A 30 -6.05 -8.07 -7.08
N VAL A 31 -6.21 -9.33 -6.66
CA VAL A 31 -6.22 -10.48 -7.59
C VAL A 31 -7.44 -10.53 -8.51
N THR A 32 -8.54 -9.84 -8.15
CA THR A 32 -9.76 -9.77 -8.97
C THR A 32 -9.79 -8.59 -9.93
N LEU A 33 -8.87 -7.62 -9.78
CA LEU A 33 -8.93 -6.35 -10.47
C LEU A 33 -7.88 -6.24 -11.59
N ILE A 34 -6.73 -6.89 -11.43
CA ILE A 34 -5.59 -6.78 -12.34
C ILE A 34 -4.98 -8.15 -12.68
N ASN A 35 -4.36 -8.22 -13.85
CA ASN A 35 -3.63 -9.41 -14.31
C ASN A 35 -2.10 -9.21 -14.36
N SER A 36 -1.62 -8.08 -13.85
CA SER A 36 -0.18 -7.78 -13.78
C SER A 36 0.51 -8.57 -12.66
N LEU A 37 1.79 -8.84 -12.87
CA LEU A 37 2.66 -9.32 -11.81
C LEU A 37 3.00 -8.16 -10.85
N PRO A 38 3.22 -8.44 -9.55
CA PRO A 38 3.31 -9.77 -8.93
C PRO A 38 1.98 -10.36 -8.39
N TYR A 39 0.88 -9.59 -8.29
CA TYR A 39 -0.37 -10.15 -7.73
C TYR A 39 -0.90 -11.35 -8.52
N HIS A 40 -0.67 -11.39 -9.83
CA HIS A 40 -1.11 -12.50 -10.68
C HIS A 40 -0.43 -13.84 -10.35
N GLU A 41 0.68 -13.86 -9.60
CA GLU A 41 1.26 -15.12 -9.09
C GLU A 41 0.29 -15.88 -8.18
N ILE A 42 -0.48 -15.17 -7.36
CA ILE A 42 -1.52 -15.75 -6.50
C ILE A 42 -2.61 -16.39 -7.36
N VAL A 43 -3.01 -15.70 -8.44
CA VAL A 43 -4.01 -16.21 -9.39
C VAL A 43 -3.50 -17.48 -10.07
N ASN A 44 -2.25 -17.47 -10.54
CA ASN A 44 -1.63 -18.63 -11.16
C ASN A 44 -1.54 -19.83 -10.19
N TYR A 45 -1.20 -19.58 -8.92
CA TYR A 45 -1.22 -20.61 -7.88
C TYR A 45 -2.63 -21.18 -7.68
N LEU A 46 -3.64 -20.33 -7.50
CA LEU A 46 -5.03 -20.76 -7.24
C LEU A 46 -5.71 -21.42 -8.45
N ARG A 47 -5.27 -21.13 -9.68
CA ARG A 47 -5.72 -21.84 -10.90
C ARG A 47 -5.37 -23.33 -10.87
N VAL A 48 -4.23 -23.69 -10.27
CA VAL A 48 -3.79 -25.07 -10.09
C VAL A 48 -4.38 -25.65 -8.79
N HIS A 49 -4.30 -24.90 -7.70
CA HIS A 49 -4.66 -25.31 -6.35
C HIS A 49 -6.05 -24.78 -5.94
N ARG A 50 -7.09 -25.22 -6.66
CA ARG A 50 -8.46 -24.69 -6.52
C ARG A 50 -9.08 -24.86 -5.12
N ASP A 51 -8.63 -25.86 -4.36
CA ASP A 51 -9.10 -26.15 -3.00
C ASP A 51 -8.40 -25.29 -1.92
N LYS A 52 -7.41 -24.47 -2.30
CA LYS A 52 -6.56 -23.73 -1.35
C LYS A 52 -6.94 -22.27 -1.14
N GLU A 53 -7.99 -21.76 -1.79
CA GLU A 53 -8.39 -20.35 -1.73
C GLU A 53 -8.50 -19.82 -0.29
N GLY A 54 -9.28 -20.51 0.55
CA GLY A 54 -9.47 -20.11 1.94
C GLY A 54 -8.17 -20.09 2.75
N GLN A 55 -7.29 -21.07 2.55
CA GLN A 55 -5.99 -21.12 3.23
C GLN A 55 -5.06 -19.99 2.75
N VAL A 56 -4.99 -19.75 1.44
CA VAL A 56 -4.13 -18.72 0.85
C VAL A 56 -4.52 -17.34 1.36
N PHE A 57 -5.80 -16.96 1.28
CA PHE A 57 -6.22 -15.63 1.75
C PHE A 57 -6.18 -15.51 3.26
N ARG A 58 -6.39 -16.60 4.01
CA ARG A 58 -6.14 -16.61 5.46
C ARG A 58 -4.68 -16.30 5.76
N THR A 59 -3.72 -16.94 5.08
CA THR A 59 -2.29 -16.67 5.25
C THR A 59 -1.94 -15.23 4.86
N LEU A 60 -2.37 -14.78 3.68
CA LEU A 60 -2.09 -13.44 3.18
C LEU A 60 -2.67 -12.34 4.09
N SER A 61 -3.77 -12.61 4.79
CA SER A 61 -4.36 -11.64 5.74
C SER A 61 -3.40 -11.19 6.85
N TYR A 62 -2.44 -12.02 7.24
CA TYR A 62 -1.41 -11.66 8.24
C TYR A 62 -0.33 -10.72 7.67
N PHE A 63 -0.26 -10.61 6.34
CA PHE A 63 0.71 -9.79 5.62
C PHE A 63 0.07 -8.61 4.88
N ASP A 64 -1.25 -8.42 5.03
CA ASP A 64 -1.99 -7.38 4.33
C ASP A 64 -1.72 -6.00 4.95
N GLY A 65 -1.16 -5.10 4.15
CA GLY A 65 -0.91 -3.71 4.50
C GLY A 65 -2.16 -2.99 5.01
N MET A 66 -3.36 -3.34 4.53
CA MET A 66 -4.61 -2.79 5.05
C MET A 66 -4.80 -3.11 6.55
N ASN A 67 -4.45 -4.33 6.98
CA ASN A 67 -4.57 -4.76 8.38
C ASN A 67 -3.47 -4.15 9.26
N PHE A 68 -2.27 -3.92 8.72
CA PHE A 68 -1.23 -3.18 9.42
C PHE A 68 -1.57 -1.69 9.56
N ALA A 69 -2.15 -1.08 8.53
CA ALA A 69 -2.54 0.34 8.54
C ALA A 69 -3.49 0.66 9.71
N TYR A 70 -4.41 -0.25 10.04
CA TYR A 70 -5.30 -0.11 11.21
C TYR A 70 -4.56 0.04 12.55
N ARG A 71 -3.30 -0.37 12.64
CA ARG A 71 -2.47 -0.25 13.85
C ARG A 71 -1.46 0.89 13.79
N ALA A 72 -1.31 1.54 12.64
CA ALA A 72 -0.28 2.54 12.40
C ALA A 72 -0.73 3.93 12.87
N ASN A 73 0.00 4.48 13.86
CA ASN A 73 -0.24 5.81 14.45
C ASN A 73 0.74 6.89 13.96
N ALA A 74 1.75 6.50 13.17
CA ALA A 74 2.73 7.45 12.65
C ALA A 74 2.06 8.51 11.76
N LYS A 75 2.58 9.74 11.78
CA LYS A 75 2.19 10.77 10.81
C LYS A 75 2.62 10.30 9.41
N THR A 76 1.77 10.45 8.41
CA THR A 76 2.06 9.85 7.10
C THR A 76 1.71 10.73 5.92
N ILE A 77 2.49 10.60 4.85
CA ILE A 77 2.13 11.01 3.49
C ILE A 77 2.15 9.80 2.57
N PHE A 78 0.96 9.38 2.14
CA PHE A 78 0.81 8.34 1.12
C PHE A 78 1.00 8.93 -0.28
N SER A 79 1.29 8.07 -1.25
CA SER A 79 1.03 8.39 -2.66
C SER A 79 0.30 7.27 -3.37
N THR A 80 -0.55 7.67 -4.33
CA THR A 80 -1.24 6.76 -5.25
C THR A 80 -1.24 7.34 -6.64
N ALA A 81 -1.12 6.47 -7.63
CA ALA A 81 -1.27 6.81 -9.04
C ALA A 81 -2.56 6.17 -9.58
N LEU A 82 -3.42 6.95 -10.23
CA LEU A 82 -4.78 6.50 -10.57
C LEU A 82 -4.82 5.51 -11.75
N MET A 83 -3.76 5.45 -12.56
CA MET A 83 -3.60 4.48 -13.65
C MET A 83 -2.60 3.37 -13.30
N ASP A 84 -2.28 3.17 -12.02
CA ASP A 84 -1.38 2.11 -11.57
C ASP A 84 -2.06 0.74 -11.72
N GLU A 85 -1.62 -0.03 -12.72
CA GLU A 85 -2.07 -1.40 -12.97
C GLU A 85 -1.28 -2.44 -12.18
N THR A 86 -0.25 -2.06 -11.40
CA THR A 86 0.53 -2.96 -10.53
C THR A 86 0.00 -2.92 -9.10
N CYS A 87 -0.24 -1.72 -8.58
CA CYS A 87 -0.81 -1.47 -7.25
C CYS A 87 -2.10 -0.64 -7.39
N PRO A 88 -3.25 -1.29 -7.64
CA PRO A 88 -4.48 -0.58 -8.01
C PRO A 88 -4.87 0.49 -6.99
N PRO A 89 -5.37 1.67 -7.42
CA PRO A 89 -5.63 2.79 -6.51
C PRO A 89 -6.55 2.40 -5.35
N SER A 90 -7.56 1.57 -5.64
CA SER A 90 -8.50 1.11 -4.61
C SER A 90 -7.88 0.26 -3.50
N THR A 91 -6.74 -0.39 -3.73
CA THR A 91 -6.02 -1.17 -2.71
C THR A 91 -5.10 -0.27 -1.89
N VAL A 92 -4.49 0.74 -2.53
CA VAL A 92 -3.78 1.83 -1.86
C VAL A 92 -4.71 2.64 -0.95
N PHE A 93 -5.88 3.04 -1.47
CA PHE A 93 -6.90 3.74 -0.70
C PHE A 93 -7.46 2.90 0.44
N ALA A 94 -7.53 1.57 0.31
CA ALA A 94 -7.90 0.70 1.42
C ALA A 94 -6.91 0.88 2.59
N ALA A 95 -5.60 0.75 2.34
CA ALA A 95 -4.60 0.96 3.38
C ALA A 95 -4.63 2.41 3.94
N TYR A 96 -4.70 3.42 3.07
CA TYR A 96 -4.78 4.82 3.50
C TYR A 96 -6.01 5.10 4.38
N ASN A 97 -7.19 4.59 4.00
CA ASN A 97 -8.44 4.85 4.73
C ASN A 97 -8.43 4.20 6.13
N TYR A 98 -7.82 3.02 6.29
CA TYR A 98 -7.68 2.36 7.59
C TYR A 98 -6.56 2.91 8.48
N TRP A 99 -5.65 3.72 7.96
CA TRP A 99 -4.57 4.34 8.74
C TRP A 99 -5.10 5.21 9.89
N GLN A 100 -4.55 5.07 11.10
CA GLN A 100 -5.06 5.75 12.31
C GLN A 100 -4.37 7.09 12.61
N GLY A 101 -3.07 7.19 12.31
CA GLY A 101 -2.31 8.43 12.52
C GLY A 101 -2.77 9.58 11.62
N GLU A 102 -2.26 10.78 11.90
CA GLU A 102 -2.43 11.94 11.01
C GLU A 102 -1.91 11.60 9.60
N LYS A 103 -2.74 11.79 8.58
CA LYS A 103 -2.49 11.27 7.24
C LYS A 103 -2.86 12.25 6.14
N GLU A 104 -1.99 12.32 5.16
CA GLU A 104 -2.21 12.98 3.87
C GLU A 104 -1.94 11.99 2.73
N ILE A 105 -2.50 12.24 1.55
CA ILE A 105 -2.25 11.44 0.35
C ILE A 105 -2.05 12.32 -0.88
N LYS A 106 -0.95 12.11 -1.59
CA LYS A 106 -0.69 12.73 -2.88
C LYS A 106 -1.20 11.83 -4.00
N VAL A 107 -2.19 12.33 -4.75
CA VAL A 107 -2.80 11.62 -5.89
C VAL A 107 -2.15 12.08 -7.19
N TYR A 108 -1.75 11.11 -8.02
CA TYR A 108 -1.19 11.30 -9.35
C TYR A 108 -2.18 10.76 -10.39
N PRO A 109 -3.03 11.62 -11.02
CA PRO A 109 -4.17 11.12 -11.80
C PRO A 109 -3.84 10.36 -13.09
N TYR A 110 -2.68 10.64 -13.68
CA TYR A 110 -2.31 10.14 -15.01
C TYR A 110 -1.09 9.21 -14.99
N ASN A 111 -0.43 9.07 -13.85
CA ASN A 111 0.72 8.20 -13.71
C ASN A 111 0.27 6.74 -13.50
N GLN A 112 1.19 5.83 -13.77
CA GLN A 112 1.06 4.40 -13.51
C GLN A 112 1.91 4.05 -12.28
N HIS A 113 2.59 2.90 -12.29
CA HIS A 113 3.41 2.45 -11.16
C HIS A 113 4.65 3.33 -10.90
N ASP A 114 4.98 4.26 -11.81
CA ASP A 114 5.99 5.29 -11.62
C ASP A 114 5.59 6.33 -10.54
N GLY A 115 4.31 6.36 -10.16
CA GLY A 115 3.83 7.24 -9.09
C GLY A 115 4.06 8.70 -9.44
N GLY A 116 4.64 9.47 -8.53
CA GLY A 116 5.04 10.85 -8.81
C GLY A 116 6.52 11.05 -9.11
N GLY A 117 7.30 9.97 -9.22
CA GLY A 117 8.73 10.01 -9.46
C GLY A 117 9.48 11.07 -8.66
N ILE A 118 10.26 11.90 -9.35
CA ILE A 118 11.09 12.95 -8.74
C ILE A 118 10.26 14.03 -8.04
N ASP A 119 9.08 14.36 -8.55
CA ASP A 119 8.20 15.37 -7.93
C ASP A 119 7.70 14.89 -6.57
N HIS A 120 7.42 13.60 -6.44
CA HIS A 120 7.06 13.03 -5.13
C HIS A 120 8.23 13.02 -4.16
N LEU A 121 9.45 12.80 -4.64
CA LEU A 121 10.64 12.88 -3.80
C LEU A 121 10.79 14.28 -3.18
N TYR A 122 10.66 15.35 -3.99
CA TYR A 122 10.70 16.72 -3.48
C TYR A 122 9.56 17.01 -2.50
N TYR A 123 8.36 16.51 -2.78
CA TYR A 123 7.22 16.63 -1.86
C TYR A 123 7.52 15.98 -0.49
N LYS A 124 8.08 14.75 -0.48
CA LYS A 124 8.50 14.08 0.76
C LYS A 124 9.57 14.86 1.52
N ILE A 125 10.58 15.39 0.83
CA ILE A 125 11.65 16.18 1.46
C ILE A 125 11.04 17.43 2.13
N ASN A 126 10.16 18.14 1.45
CA ASN A 126 9.52 19.34 2.00
C ASN A 126 8.60 19.01 3.18
N PHE A 127 7.89 17.88 3.12
CA PHE A 127 7.10 17.38 4.23
C PHE A 127 7.96 17.06 5.46
N LEU A 128 9.10 16.37 5.31
CA LEU A 128 10.00 16.12 6.44
C LEU A 128 10.58 17.43 6.99
N ARG A 129 10.86 18.41 6.12
CA ARG A 129 11.33 19.72 6.55
C ARG A 129 10.31 20.41 7.45
N SER A 130 9.02 20.43 7.09
CA SER A 130 7.99 21.09 7.91
C SER A 130 7.72 20.43 9.27
N LEU A 131 8.21 19.21 9.51
CA LEU A 131 8.06 18.51 10.78
C LEU A 131 9.18 18.80 11.78
N TRP A 132 10.37 19.15 11.30
CA TRP A 132 11.57 19.25 12.14
C TRP A 132 12.39 20.54 11.95
N PHE A 133 12.04 21.38 10.97
CA PHE A 133 12.67 22.67 10.71
C PHE A 133 11.61 23.76 10.57
#